data_AF-A0A6M1P2P1-F1
#
_entry.id   AF-A0A6M1P2P1-F1
#
_cell.length_a   1.000
_cell.length_b   1.000
_cell.length_c   1.000
_cell.angle_alpha   90.00
_cell.angle_beta   90.00
_cell.angle_gamma   90.00
#
_symmetry.space_group_name_H-M   'P 1'
#
loop_
_entity.id
_entity.type
_entity.pdbx_description
1 polymer ?
#
loop_
_entity_poly.entity_id
_entity_poly.type
_entity_poly.pdbx_seq_one_letter_code
_entity_poly.pdbx_strand_id
1 'polypeptide(L)'
;HGKLHITELSGKEICVHEVSALKGKKIILRTHGRNMEPKVTELIYQTASLFENIEKAQQWLIAIKLHKKRYIRDQIQMIERVIENNNAFDISRALDYVYANNILSATDFKAYLDYIRSEKIHKPELETKIIRLNPLSASNNTQMELEPQKSDLTDYELLFGNN
;
A
#
# COMPACT_ATOMS: atom_id res chain seq x y z
N HIS A 1 -0.02 -16.20 44.38
CA HIS A 1 -0.58 -16.20 43.01
C HIS A 1 -2.09 -16.38 43.12
N GLY A 2 -2.87 -15.33 42.88
CA GLY A 2 -4.34 -15.40 42.97
C GLY A 2 -4.94 -15.83 41.63
N LYS A 3 -5.96 -16.69 41.65
CA LYS A 3 -6.74 -17.06 40.47
C LYS A 3 -8.16 -16.52 40.64
N LEU A 4 -8.68 -15.88 39.61
CA LEU A 4 -10.04 -15.34 39.59
C LEU A 4 -10.90 -16.25 38.70
N HIS A 5 -11.88 -16.89 39.32
CA HIS A 5 -12.80 -17.82 38.67
C HIS A 5 -14.09 -17.07 38.36
N ILE A 6 -14.45 -16.99 37.07
CA ILE A 6 -15.70 -16.40 36.62
C ILE A 6 -16.67 -17.56 36.34
N THR A 7 -17.71 -17.66 37.16
CA THR A 7 -18.75 -18.69 37.06
C THR A 7 -20.10 -18.08 36.68
N GLU A 8 -20.89 -18.83 35.95
CA GLU A 8 -22.30 -18.55 35.72
C GLU A 8 -23.11 -18.76 37.02
N LEU A 9 -24.33 -18.19 37.12
CA LEU A 9 -25.25 -18.46 38.25
C LEU A 9 -25.59 -19.96 38.42
N SER A 10 -25.42 -20.76 37.36
CA SER A 10 -25.57 -22.22 37.36
C SER A 10 -24.40 -22.98 38.00
N GLY A 11 -23.32 -22.27 38.37
CA GLY A 11 -22.08 -22.87 38.89
C GLY A 11 -21.11 -23.34 37.81
N LYS A 12 -21.43 -23.18 36.52
CA LYS A 12 -20.53 -23.57 35.42
C LYS A 12 -19.41 -22.54 35.27
N GLU A 13 -18.16 -23.01 35.29
CA GLU A 13 -16.98 -22.15 35.07
C GLU A 13 -16.94 -21.66 33.62
N ILE A 14 -16.96 -20.34 33.45
CA ILE A 14 -16.89 -19.66 32.16
C ILE A 14 -15.42 -19.45 31.80
N CYS A 15 -14.61 -18.98 32.75
CA CYS A 15 -13.18 -18.77 32.55
C CYS A 15 -12.43 -18.55 33.86
N VAL A 16 -11.15 -18.95 33.86
CA VAL A 16 -10.20 -18.74 34.97
C VAL A 16 -9.12 -17.76 34.52
N HIS A 17 -8.96 -16.68 35.26
CA HIS A 17 -7.92 -15.67 35.01
C HIS A 17 -6.84 -15.75 36.08
N GLU A 18 -5.59 -15.81 35.63
CA GLU A 18 -4.45 -15.73 36.53
C GLU A 18 -4.20 -14.25 36.87
N VAL A 19 -4.36 -13.89 38.14
CA VAL A 19 -4.16 -12.51 38.60
C VAL A 19 -2.66 -12.26 38.70
N SER A 20 -2.14 -11.46 37.78
CA SER A 20 -0.71 -11.10 37.76
C SER A 20 -0.35 -10.23 38.96
N ALA A 21 0.76 -10.56 39.61
CA ALA A 21 1.30 -9.81 40.76
C ALA A 21 2.03 -8.50 40.35
N LEU A 22 2.11 -8.19 39.05
CA LEU A 22 2.85 -7.05 38.52
C LEU A 22 1.92 -5.84 38.28
N LYS A 23 2.17 -4.72 38.98
CA LYS A 23 1.47 -3.43 38.73
C LYS A 23 1.83 -2.89 37.34
N GLY A 24 0.83 -2.41 36.60
CA GLY A 24 1.02 -1.58 35.39
C GLY A 24 1.03 -2.29 34.03
N LYS A 25 0.79 -3.61 33.95
CA LYS A 25 0.66 -4.31 32.65
C LYS A 25 -0.74 -4.88 32.44
N LYS A 26 -1.42 -4.40 31.40
CA LYS A 26 -2.71 -4.92 30.95
C LYS A 26 -2.49 -6.25 30.20
N ILE A 27 -2.62 -7.38 30.90
CA ILE A 27 -2.57 -8.70 30.28
C ILE A 27 -3.98 -9.02 29.76
N ILE A 28 -4.22 -8.63 28.51
CA ILE A 28 -5.44 -9.04 27.79
C ILE A 28 -5.14 -10.35 27.07
N LEU A 29 -5.84 -11.42 27.44
CA LEU A 29 -5.77 -12.68 26.71
C LEU A 29 -6.46 -12.49 25.35
N ARG A 30 -5.68 -12.42 24.26
CA ARG A 30 -6.17 -12.16 22.89
C ARG A 30 -7.12 -13.25 22.37
N THR A 31 -7.16 -14.40 23.02
CA THR A 31 -7.98 -15.57 22.64
C THR A 31 -9.47 -15.42 22.96
N HIS A 32 -9.89 -14.36 23.65
CA HIS A 32 -11.32 -13.98 23.71
C HIS A 32 -11.85 -13.38 22.38
N GLY A 33 -11.00 -13.23 21.36
CA GLY A 33 -11.44 -12.91 20.00
C GLY A 33 -12.22 -14.07 19.39
N ARG A 34 -13.46 -13.80 18.95
CA ARG A 34 -14.29 -14.73 18.15
C ARG A 34 -13.43 -15.54 17.16
N ASN A 35 -13.67 -16.85 17.08
CA ASN A 35 -13.23 -17.68 15.95
C ASN A 35 -13.87 -17.14 14.66
N MET A 36 -13.18 -16.24 13.97
CA MET A 36 -13.63 -15.61 12.73
C MET A 36 -13.16 -16.34 11.47
N GLU A 37 -12.33 -17.37 11.62
CA GLU A 37 -11.86 -18.23 10.53
C GLU A 37 -12.98 -18.70 9.57
N PRO A 38 -14.14 -19.25 10.04
CA PRO A 38 -15.18 -19.70 9.12
C PRO A 38 -15.79 -18.56 8.32
N LYS A 39 -15.98 -17.38 8.95
CA LYS A 39 -16.55 -16.20 8.32
C LYS A 39 -15.60 -15.57 7.28
N VAL A 40 -14.29 -15.66 7.52
CA VAL A 40 -13.28 -15.22 6.53
C VAL A 40 -13.29 -16.14 5.31
N THR A 41 -13.38 -17.45 5.53
CA THR A 41 -13.43 -18.42 4.43
C THR A 41 -14.67 -18.20 3.55
N GLU A 42 -15.84 -18.00 4.16
CA GLU A 42 -17.07 -17.66 3.43
C GLU A 42 -16.91 -16.37 2.62
N LEU A 43 -16.31 -15.34 3.21
CA LEU A 43 -16.02 -14.08 2.53
C LEU A 43 -15.11 -14.27 1.31
N ILE A 44 -14.09 -15.13 1.41
CA ILE A 44 -13.21 -15.48 0.27
C ILE A 44 -14.02 -16.09 -0.89
N TYR A 45 -14.93 -17.03 -0.60
CA TYR A 45 -15.74 -17.65 -1.64
C TYR A 45 -16.70 -16.66 -2.31
N GLN A 46 -17.32 -15.78 -1.52
CA GLN A 46 -18.19 -14.72 -2.04
C GLN A 46 -17.41 -13.77 -2.95
N THR A 47 -16.26 -13.28 -2.49
CA THR A 47 -15.42 -12.38 -3.30
C THR A 47 -14.86 -13.07 -4.54
N ALA A 48 -14.46 -14.33 -4.46
CA ALA A 48 -13.99 -15.10 -5.62
C ALA A 48 -15.07 -15.26 -6.70
N SER A 49 -16.33 -15.38 -6.29
CA SER A 49 -17.48 -15.52 -7.20
C SER A 49 -17.77 -14.24 -8.01
N LEU A 50 -17.23 -13.09 -7.60
CA LEU A 50 -17.34 -11.83 -8.34
C LEU A 50 -16.35 -11.73 -9.51
N PHE A 51 -15.36 -12.63 -9.57
CA PHE A 51 -14.40 -12.67 -10.67
C PHE A 51 -14.87 -13.61 -11.78
N GLU A 52 -14.47 -13.30 -13.01
CA GLU A 52 -14.70 -14.17 -14.17
C GLU A 52 -13.95 -15.51 -14.02
N ASN A 53 -12.73 -15.48 -13.49
CA ASN A 53 -11.93 -16.67 -13.18
C ASN A 53 -11.94 -16.97 -11.67
N ILE A 54 -12.96 -17.69 -11.23
CA ILE A 54 -13.22 -18.02 -9.82
C ILE A 54 -12.03 -18.77 -9.19
N GLU A 55 -11.50 -19.81 -9.87
CA GLU A 55 -10.40 -20.63 -9.34
C GLU A 55 -9.13 -19.80 -9.10
N LYS A 56 -8.77 -18.96 -10.06
CA LYS A 56 -7.58 -18.10 -9.97
C LYS A 56 -7.72 -17.06 -8.86
N ALA A 57 -8.89 -16.44 -8.77
CA ALA A 57 -9.20 -15.49 -7.70
C ALA A 57 -9.17 -16.15 -6.32
N GLN A 58 -9.73 -17.35 -6.19
CA GLN A 58 -9.73 -18.10 -4.95
C GLN A 58 -8.31 -18.45 -4.49
N GLN A 59 -7.45 -18.94 -5.40
CA GLN A 59 -6.05 -19.23 -5.09
C GLN A 59 -5.31 -17.98 -4.59
N TRP A 60 -5.52 -16.85 -5.25
CA TRP A 60 -4.90 -15.59 -4.86
C TRP A 60 -5.38 -15.10 -3.48
N LEU A 61 -6.69 -15.14 -3.21
CA LEU A 61 -7.26 -14.77 -1.91
C LEU A 61 -6.79 -15.69 -0.77
N ILE A 62 -6.63 -16.99 -1.03
CA ILE A 62 -6.04 -17.93 -0.08
C ILE A 62 -4.56 -17.59 0.19
N ALA A 63 -3.80 -17.21 -0.83
CA ALA A 63 -2.42 -16.79 -0.67
C ALA A 63 -2.31 -15.51 0.19
N ILE A 64 -3.22 -14.55 0.01
CA ILE A 64 -3.30 -13.36 0.89
C ILE A 64 -3.63 -13.77 2.34
N LYS A 65 -4.56 -14.71 2.54
CA LYS A 65 -4.89 -15.24 3.87
C LYS A 65 -3.66 -15.81 4.56
N LEU A 66 -2.84 -16.57 3.83
CA LEU A 66 -1.62 -17.17 4.39
C LEU A 66 -0.60 -16.10 4.80
N HIS A 67 -0.40 -15.08 3.94
CA HIS A 67 0.61 -14.03 4.14
C HIS A 67 0.22 -13.00 5.21
N LYS A 68 -1.07 -12.62 5.30
CA LYS A 68 -1.56 -11.53 6.17
C LYS A 68 -2.76 -11.96 7.03
N LYS A 69 -2.64 -13.08 7.75
CA LYS A 69 -3.70 -13.63 8.63
C LYS A 69 -4.38 -12.59 9.53
N ARG A 70 -3.62 -11.65 10.12
CA ARG A 70 -4.17 -10.62 11.02
C ARG A 70 -5.11 -9.63 10.33
N TYR A 71 -4.89 -9.34 9.04
CA TYR A 71 -5.59 -8.26 8.31
C TYR A 71 -6.41 -8.78 7.13
N ILE A 72 -6.59 -10.09 7.01
CA ILE A 72 -7.24 -10.73 5.86
C ILE A 72 -8.65 -10.19 5.61
N ARG A 73 -9.42 -9.91 6.68
CA ARG A 73 -10.78 -9.39 6.55
C ARG A 73 -10.80 -8.02 5.88
N ASP A 74 -9.98 -7.09 6.35
CA ASP A 74 -9.86 -5.75 5.77
C ASP A 74 -9.38 -5.81 4.33
N GLN A 75 -8.44 -6.71 4.03
CA GLN A 75 -7.92 -6.93 2.68
C GLN A 75 -9.03 -7.44 1.73
N ILE A 76 -9.82 -8.43 2.14
CA ILE A 76 -10.92 -8.95 1.32
C ILE A 76 -12.03 -7.90 1.14
N GLN A 77 -12.42 -7.20 2.21
CA GLN A 77 -13.43 -6.14 2.11
C GLN A 77 -12.98 -4.99 1.20
N MET A 78 -11.68 -4.69 1.19
CA MET A 78 -11.12 -3.71 0.27
C MET A 78 -11.22 -4.20 -1.18
N ILE A 79 -10.88 -5.47 -1.44
CA ILE A 79 -10.99 -6.09 -2.77
C ILE A 79 -12.44 -6.08 -3.25
N GLU A 80 -13.38 -6.51 -2.40
CA GLU A 80 -14.82 -6.52 -2.70
C GLU A 80 -15.32 -5.13 -3.14
N ARG A 81 -15.02 -4.08 -2.36
CA ARG A 81 -15.39 -2.70 -2.74
C ARG A 81 -14.75 -2.27 -4.06
N VAL A 82 -13.50 -2.65 -4.30
CA VAL A 82 -12.79 -2.29 -5.53
C VAL A 82 -13.45 -2.98 -6.74
N ILE A 83 -13.86 -4.23 -6.60
CA ILE A 83 -14.58 -4.98 -7.64
C ILE A 83 -15.93 -4.34 -7.95
N GLU A 84 -16.72 -3.98 -6.93
CA GLU A 84 -18.03 -3.34 -7.11
C GLU A 84 -17.96 -2.00 -7.87
N ASN A 85 -16.85 -1.28 -7.75
CA ASN A 85 -16.66 0.04 -8.38
C ASN A 85 -16.01 -0.02 -9.77
N ASN A 86 -15.62 -1.20 -10.25
CA ASN A 86 -14.86 -1.35 -11.49
C ASN A 86 -15.50 -2.33 -12.47
N ASN A 87 -15.12 -2.22 -13.74
CA ASN A 87 -15.62 -3.11 -14.79
C ASN A 87 -14.93 -4.48 -14.72
N ALA A 88 -15.66 -5.54 -15.05
CA ALA A 88 -15.15 -6.93 -15.06
C ALA A 88 -13.87 -7.10 -15.88
N PHE A 89 -13.74 -6.40 -17.01
CA PHE A 89 -12.54 -6.43 -17.86
C PHE A 89 -11.29 -5.91 -17.14
N ASP A 90 -11.40 -4.78 -16.43
CA ASP A 90 -10.27 -4.18 -15.72
C ASP A 90 -9.86 -5.03 -14.52
N ILE A 91 -10.84 -5.62 -13.84
CA ILE A 91 -10.65 -6.55 -12.73
C ILE A 91 -9.94 -7.82 -13.19
N SER A 92 -10.34 -8.40 -14.32
CA SER A 92 -9.69 -9.58 -14.90
C SER A 92 -8.23 -9.30 -15.25
N ARG A 93 -7.96 -8.17 -15.94
CA ARG A 93 -6.59 -7.72 -16.23
C ARG A 93 -5.75 -7.46 -14.98
N ALA A 94 -6.36 -6.89 -13.95
CA ALA A 94 -5.70 -6.69 -12.66
C ALA A 94 -5.40 -8.00 -11.94
N LEU A 95 -6.32 -8.97 -11.99
CA LEU A 95 -6.12 -10.30 -11.42
C LEU A 95 -4.95 -11.03 -12.10
N ASP A 96 -4.85 -10.97 -13.42
CA ASP A 96 -3.71 -11.54 -14.16
C ASP A 96 -2.38 -10.91 -13.74
N TYR A 97 -2.35 -9.59 -13.60
CA TYR A 97 -1.14 -8.88 -13.19
C TYR A 97 -0.70 -9.23 -11.77
N VAL A 98 -1.62 -9.21 -10.80
CA VAL A 98 -1.26 -9.52 -9.40
C VAL A 98 -0.87 -10.99 -9.23
N TYR A 99 -1.47 -11.89 -10.02
CA TYR A 99 -1.09 -13.29 -10.03
C TYR A 99 0.31 -13.49 -10.63
N ALA A 100 0.61 -12.87 -11.78
CA ALA A 100 1.92 -12.96 -12.43
C ALA A 100 3.06 -12.39 -11.57
N ASN A 101 2.78 -11.32 -10.82
CA ASN A 101 3.77 -10.63 -9.98
C ASN A 101 3.75 -11.09 -8.51
N ASN A 102 2.95 -12.11 -8.15
CA ASN A 102 2.79 -12.58 -6.77
C ASN A 102 2.48 -11.46 -5.76
N ILE A 103 1.64 -10.49 -6.16
CA ILE A 103 1.27 -9.35 -5.31
C ILE A 103 0.17 -9.80 -4.35
N LEU A 104 0.50 -9.97 -3.07
CA LEU A 104 -0.40 -10.47 -2.04
C LEU A 104 -0.97 -9.35 -1.16
N SER A 105 -1.48 -8.29 -1.79
CA SER A 105 -1.94 -7.09 -1.12
C SER A 105 -3.08 -6.40 -1.89
N ALA A 106 -4.18 -6.11 -1.20
CA ALA A 106 -5.34 -5.41 -1.72
C ALA A 106 -5.06 -3.95 -2.08
N THR A 107 -4.17 -3.28 -1.34
CA THR A 107 -3.78 -1.89 -1.64
C THR A 107 -3.09 -1.78 -2.99
N ASP A 108 -2.19 -2.73 -3.28
CA ASP A 108 -1.43 -2.77 -4.52
C ASP A 108 -2.32 -3.16 -5.70
N PHE A 109 -3.25 -4.10 -5.49
CA PHE A 109 -4.30 -4.40 -6.47
C PHE A 109 -5.14 -3.16 -6.82
N LYS A 110 -5.58 -2.40 -5.80
CA LYS A 110 -6.30 -1.14 -6.00
C LYS A 110 -5.44 -0.12 -6.76
N ALA A 111 -4.18 0.06 -6.37
CA ALA A 111 -3.28 1.01 -7.00
C ALA A 111 -3.06 0.68 -8.49
N TYR A 112 -2.93 -0.60 -8.83
CA TYR A 112 -2.84 -1.05 -10.22
C TYR A 112 -4.12 -0.80 -11.02
N LEU A 113 -5.29 -0.99 -10.41
CA LEU A 113 -6.56 -0.64 -11.04
C LEU A 113 -6.72 0.86 -11.27
N ASP A 114 -6.34 1.68 -10.29
CA ASP A 114 -6.31 3.14 -10.44
C ASP A 114 -5.36 3.56 -11.57
N TYR A 115 -4.20 2.89 -11.69
CA TYR A 115 -3.27 3.08 -12.81
C TYR A 115 -3.90 2.74 -14.17
N ILE A 116 -4.51 1.56 -14.34
CA ILE A 116 -5.19 1.18 -15.60
C ILE A 116 -6.28 2.19 -15.96
N ARG A 117 -7.04 2.67 -14.97
CA ARG A 117 -8.06 3.70 -15.18
C ARG A 117 -7.45 5.00 -15.67
N SER A 118 -6.33 5.42 -15.08
CA SER A 118 -5.61 6.63 -15.50
C SER A 118 -5.04 6.49 -16.93
N GLU A 119 -4.52 5.32 -17.32
CA GLU A 119 -4.07 5.06 -18.69
C GLU A 119 -5.20 5.18 -19.71
N LYS A 120 -6.42 4.73 -19.38
CA LYS A 120 -7.60 4.87 -20.26
C LYS A 120 -8.02 6.33 -20.43
N ILE A 121 -7.89 7.15 -19.39
CA ILE A 121 -8.19 8.59 -19.45
C ILE A 121 -7.09 9.33 -20.24
N HIS A 122 -5.85 8.82 -20.20
CA HIS A 122 -4.67 9.42 -20.84
C HIS A 122 -4.33 8.85 -22.22
N LYS A 123 -5.29 8.24 -22.92
CA LYS A 123 -5.27 8.09 -24.38
C LYS A 123 -6.03 9.23 -25.09
N PRO A 124 -5.53 10.48 -25.14
CA PRO A 124 -5.51 11.16 -26.42
C PRO A 124 -4.44 10.47 -27.30
N GLU A 125 -4.62 10.51 -28.62
CA GLU A 125 -3.48 10.41 -29.54
C GLU A 125 -2.38 11.38 -29.09
N LEU A 126 -1.37 10.85 -28.42
CA LEU A 126 -0.12 11.57 -28.24
C LEU A 126 0.80 11.03 -29.33
N GLU A 127 0.64 11.58 -30.53
CA GLU A 127 1.80 11.83 -31.37
C GLU A 127 2.81 12.60 -30.51
N THR A 128 3.71 11.87 -29.85
CA THR A 128 4.83 12.50 -29.16
C THR A 128 5.71 13.09 -30.25
N LYS A 129 5.43 14.33 -30.64
CA LYS A 129 6.41 15.18 -31.31
C LYS A 129 7.55 15.34 -30.32
N ILE A 130 8.56 14.48 -30.45
CA ILE A 130 9.80 14.60 -29.70
C ILE A 130 10.40 15.95 -30.12
N ILE A 131 10.19 16.99 -29.33
CA ILE A 131 10.90 18.25 -29.51
C ILE A 131 12.33 17.96 -29.07
N ARG A 132 13.20 17.64 -30.03
CA ARG A 132 14.65 17.65 -29.80
C ARG A 132 15.06 19.10 -29.55
N LEU A 133 15.07 19.51 -28.29
CA LEU A 133 15.77 20.72 -27.87
C LEU A 133 17.26 20.42 -28.00
N ASN A 134 17.86 20.88 -29.11
CA ASN A 134 19.30 20.83 -29.29
C ASN A 134 19.91 22.03 -28.53
N PRO A 135 20.66 21.82 -27.43
CA PRO A 135 21.28 22.93 -26.70
C PRO A 135 22.35 23.69 -27.51
N LEU A 136 22.73 23.19 -28.69
CA LEU A 136 23.61 23.87 -29.66
C LEU A 136 22.85 24.56 -30.81
N SER A 137 21.51 24.54 -30.87
CA SER A 137 20.81 25.30 -31.91
C SER A 137 21.00 26.79 -31.62
N ALA A 138 21.74 27.45 -32.51
CA ALA A 138 22.24 28.82 -32.41
C ALA A 138 21.14 29.90 -32.43
N SER A 139 20.21 29.84 -31.49
CA SER A 139 19.26 30.91 -31.19
C SER A 139 19.52 31.38 -29.77
N ASN A 140 20.47 32.31 -29.67
CA ASN A 140 20.60 33.33 -28.63
C ASN A 140 20.85 32.80 -27.20
N ASN A 141 22.04 32.25 -26.95
CA ASN A 141 22.57 32.09 -25.59
C ASN A 141 23.15 33.42 -25.10
N THR A 142 22.30 34.37 -24.75
CA THR A 142 22.69 35.66 -24.12
C THR A 142 23.47 35.48 -22.82
N GLN A 143 23.48 34.27 -22.24
CA GLN A 143 24.24 33.92 -21.04
C GLN A 143 25.73 33.68 -21.29
N MET A 144 26.19 33.54 -22.55
CA MET A 144 27.60 33.24 -22.86
C MET A 144 28.49 34.49 -22.91
N GLU A 145 27.90 35.69 -23.03
CA GLU A 145 28.59 36.99 -23.08
C GLU A 145 28.78 37.67 -21.72
N LEU A 146 28.37 37.02 -20.62
CA LEU A 146 28.56 37.57 -19.28
C LEU A 146 29.97 37.28 -18.79
N GLU A 147 30.87 38.25 -18.93
CA GLU A 147 32.15 38.22 -18.22
C GLU A 147 31.93 38.43 -16.71
N PRO A 148 32.45 37.53 -15.85
CA PRO A 148 32.34 37.71 -14.40
C PRO A 148 33.15 38.92 -13.96
N GLN A 149 32.60 39.68 -13.00
CA GLN A 149 33.27 40.83 -12.42
C GLN A 149 34.55 40.38 -11.72
N LYS A 150 35.71 40.83 -12.21
CA LYS A 150 37.02 40.53 -11.64
C LYS A 150 37.25 41.49 -10.47
N SER A 151 37.62 40.93 -9.31
CA SER A 151 38.04 41.71 -8.15
C SER A 151 39.32 42.49 -8.48
N ASP A 152 39.42 43.75 -8.05
CA ASP A 152 40.66 44.50 -8.18
C ASP A 152 41.69 43.96 -7.18
N LEU A 153 42.93 43.78 -7.62
CA LEU A 153 44.00 43.20 -6.79
C LEU A 153 44.32 44.12 -5.60
N THR A 154 44.09 45.42 -5.77
CA THR A 154 44.30 46.48 -4.76
C THR A 154 43.50 46.23 -3.47
N ASP A 155 42.33 45.59 -3.54
CA ASP A 155 41.52 45.25 -2.37
C ASP A 155 42.22 44.24 -1.45
N TYR A 156 43.05 43.36 -2.00
CA TYR A 156 43.81 42.39 -1.21
C TYR A 156 45.02 43.03 -0.53
N GLU A 157 45.68 44.01 -1.16
CA GLU A 157 46.83 44.69 -0.55
C GLU A 157 46.43 45.48 0.71
N LEU A 158 45.22 46.05 0.74
CA LEU A 158 44.66 46.71 1.94
C LEU A 158 44.40 45.75 3.10
N LEU A 159 44.05 44.49 2.81
CA LEU A 159 43.78 43.48 3.84
C LEU A 159 45.06 42.96 4.51
N PHE A 160 46.19 42.99 3.80
CA PHE A 160 47.45 42.41 4.28
C PHE A 160 48.57 43.45 4.51
N GLY A 161 48.32 44.73 4.24
CA GLY A 161 49.32 45.81 4.27
C GLY A 161 49.58 46.48 5.62
N ASN A 162 48.97 46.04 6.72
CA ASN A 162 49.28 46.53 8.07
C ASN A 162 49.91 45.43 8.91
N ASN A 163 51.23 45.26 8.79
CA ASN A 163 52.07 44.64 9.80
C ASN A 163 53.43 45.36 9.85
#